data_AF-A0A662I5G6-F1
#
_entry.id   AF-A0A662I5G6-F1
#
_cell.length_a   1.000
_cell.length_b   1.000
_cell.length_c   1.000
_cell.angle_alpha   90.00
_cell.angle_beta   90.00
_cell.angle_gamma   90.00
#
_symmetry.space_group_name_H-M   'P 1'
#
loop_
_entity.id
_entity.type
_entity.pdbx_description
1 polymer ?
#
loop_
_entity_poly.entity_id
_entity_poly.type
_entity_poly.pdbx_seq_one_letter_code
_entity_poly.pdbx_strand_id
1 'polypeptide(L)'
;MESLGLVEKFIIGYIQHENFGRIYIMTSTGESPEKTVAKLIADEIAADDKVKIKITPKIEAALKKLQEYWMIQVSGYEVKFTSYGQQVAKELDKQTYLKIKQQVSQGKL
;
A
#
# COMPACT_ATOMS: atom_id res chain seq x y z
N MET A 1 1.34 14.71 -5.94
CA MET A 1 1.98 13.78 -4.96
C MET A 1 2.66 14.40 -3.72
N GLU A 2 2.95 15.70 -3.63
CA GLU A 2 3.87 16.25 -2.62
C GLU A 2 3.42 16.09 -1.16
N SER A 3 2.11 16.07 -0.89
CA SER A 3 1.55 15.88 0.45
C SER A 3 1.58 14.43 0.97
N LEU A 4 1.94 13.46 0.12
CA LEU A 4 2.01 12.05 0.49
C LEU A 4 3.37 11.69 1.08
N GLY A 5 3.36 10.98 2.21
CA GLY A 5 4.56 10.41 2.81
C GLY A 5 5.11 9.23 2.01
N LEU A 6 6.22 8.68 2.50
CA LEU A 6 6.95 7.60 1.81
C LEU A 6 6.09 6.34 1.68
N VAL A 7 5.37 5.97 2.74
CA VAL A 7 4.57 4.74 2.78
C VAL A 7 3.30 4.88 1.94
N GLU A 8 2.66 6.04 1.91
CA GLU A 8 1.52 6.30 1.04
C GLU A 8 1.92 6.21 -0.44
N LYS A 9 3.05 6.81 -0.82
CA LYS A 9 3.61 6.71 -2.18
C LYS A 9 3.96 5.26 -2.54
N PHE A 10 4.52 4.52 -1.58
CA PHE A 10 4.79 3.09 -1.74
C PHE A 10 3.51 2.31 -2.07
N ILE A 11 2.43 2.51 -1.32
CA ILE A 11 1.17 1.78 -1.52
C ILE A 11 0.53 2.12 -2.86
N ILE A 12 0.51 3.39 -3.26
CA ILE A 12 0.05 3.78 -4.60
C ILE A 12 0.87 3.06 -5.67
N GLY A 13 2.20 3.07 -5.56
CA GLY A 13 3.06 2.39 -6.53
C GLY A 13 2.86 0.89 -6.57
N TYR A 14 2.65 0.25 -5.41
CA TYR A 14 2.40 -1.18 -5.31
C TYR A 14 1.07 -1.58 -5.98
N ILE A 15 0.00 -0.83 -5.72
CA ILE A 15 -1.29 -1.05 -6.38
C ILE A 15 -1.16 -0.84 -7.90
N GLN A 16 -0.48 0.23 -8.33
CA GLN A 16 -0.38 0.60 -9.75
C GLN A 16 0.50 -0.35 -10.56
N HIS A 17 1.72 -0.65 -10.09
CA HIS A 17 2.76 -1.29 -10.89
C HIS A 17 2.85 -2.80 -10.70
N GLU A 18 2.40 -3.32 -9.55
CA GLU A 18 2.44 -4.77 -9.26
C GLU A 18 1.05 -5.41 -9.36
N ASN A 19 -0.01 -4.61 -9.17
CA ASN A 19 -1.39 -5.11 -9.12
C ASN A 19 -2.31 -4.43 -10.15
N PHE A 20 -1.76 -3.68 -11.11
CA PHE A 20 -2.50 -3.04 -12.21
C PHE A 20 -3.74 -2.25 -11.77
N GLY A 21 -3.67 -1.59 -10.62
CA GLY A 21 -4.72 -0.73 -10.08
C GLY A 21 -5.67 -1.40 -9.07
N ARG A 22 -5.52 -2.71 -8.81
CA ARG A 22 -6.42 -3.44 -7.88
C ARG A 22 -5.77 -4.65 -7.22
N ILE A 23 -5.90 -4.73 -5.89
CA ILE A 23 -5.52 -5.90 -5.09
C ILE A 23 -6.80 -6.66 -4.73
N TYR A 24 -6.81 -7.97 -4.95
CA TYR A 24 -7.86 -8.85 -4.43
C TYR A 24 -7.42 -9.46 -3.11
N ILE A 25 -8.31 -9.44 -2.12
CA ILE A 25 -8.04 -9.98 -0.79
C ILE A 25 -9.20 -10.86 -0.34
N MET A 26 -8.92 -11.80 0.55
CA MET A 26 -9.95 -12.51 1.29
C MET A 26 -9.71 -12.26 2.77
N THR A 27 -10.53 -11.40 3.37
CA THR A 27 -10.43 -11.11 4.80
C THR A 27 -10.98 -12.26 5.63
N SER A 28 -10.24 -12.69 6.65
CA SER A 28 -10.78 -13.60 7.66
C SER A 28 -11.82 -12.89 8.53
N THR A 29 -12.81 -13.63 9.04
CA THR A 29 -13.87 -13.07 9.88
C THR A 29 -13.28 -12.33 11.09
N GLY A 30 -13.62 -11.03 11.23
CA GLY A 30 -13.19 -10.20 12.36
C GLY A 30 -11.88 -9.42 12.17
N GLU A 31 -11.17 -9.59 11.06
CA GLU A 31 -10.00 -8.76 10.72
C GLU A 31 -10.38 -7.63 9.75
N SER A 32 -9.83 -6.43 9.95
CA SER A 32 -10.10 -5.34 9.02
C SER A 32 -9.42 -5.62 7.67
N PRO A 33 -10.04 -5.21 6.55
CA PRO A 33 -9.43 -5.29 5.24
C PRO A 33 -8.03 -4.68 5.18
N GLU A 34 -7.84 -3.48 5.73
CA GLU A 34 -6.56 -2.75 5.69
C GLU A 34 -5.46 -3.53 6.39
N LYS A 35 -5.77 -4.15 7.53
CA LYS A 35 -4.81 -4.98 8.27
C LYS A 35 -4.46 -6.25 7.51
N THR A 36 -5.42 -6.87 6.83
CA THR A 36 -5.19 -8.05 5.99
C THR A 36 -4.21 -7.73 4.86
N VAL A 37 -4.47 -6.65 4.09
CA VAL A 37 -3.57 -6.30 2.99
C VAL A 37 -2.24 -5.73 3.49
N ALA A 38 -2.20 -5.06 4.64
CA ALA A 38 -0.94 -4.63 5.23
C ALA A 38 0.00 -5.80 5.55
N LYS A 39 -0.52 -6.90 6.10
CA LYS A 39 0.26 -8.12 6.34
C LYS A 39 0.75 -8.74 5.03
N LEU A 40 -0.15 -8.90 4.06
CA LEU A 40 0.18 -9.47 2.74
C LEU A 40 1.32 -8.68 2.08
N ILE A 41 1.20 -7.36 2.03
CA ILE A 41 2.24 -6.51 1.45
C ILE A 41 3.55 -6.63 2.23
N ALA A 42 3.50 -6.63 3.56
CA ALA A 42 4.70 -6.75 4.39
C ALA A 42 5.42 -8.09 4.17
N ASP A 43 4.67 -9.19 4.09
CA ASP A 43 5.19 -10.53 3.84
C ASP A 43 5.82 -10.66 2.45
N GLU A 44 5.27 -9.98 1.44
CA GLU A 44 5.81 -10.01 0.09
C GLU A 44 7.10 -9.19 -0.08
N ILE A 45 7.21 -8.03 0.59
CA ILE A 45 8.31 -7.11 0.35
C ILE A 45 9.49 -7.27 1.30
N ALA A 46 9.30 -7.85 2.49
CA ALA A 46 10.34 -7.95 3.50
C ALA A 46 10.61 -9.42 3.87
N ALA A 47 11.88 -9.83 3.85
CA ALA A 47 12.27 -11.17 4.26
C ALA A 47 12.44 -11.32 5.79
N ASP A 48 12.78 -10.24 6.50
CA ASP A 48 13.06 -10.24 7.94
C ASP A 48 11.78 -9.94 8.74
N ASP A 49 11.41 -10.84 9.65
CA ASP A 49 10.21 -10.71 10.49
C ASP A 49 10.22 -9.45 11.37
N LYS A 50 11.38 -8.98 11.83
CA LYS A 50 11.49 -7.71 12.58
C LYS A 50 11.14 -6.52 11.69
N VAL A 51 11.53 -6.57 10.41
CA VAL A 51 11.15 -5.54 9.44
C VAL A 51 9.66 -5.61 9.18
N LYS A 52 9.09 -6.80 8.94
CA LYS A 52 7.65 -7.00 8.76
C LYS A 52 6.84 -6.40 9.91
N ILE A 53 7.16 -6.78 11.15
CA ILE A 53 6.51 -6.24 12.36
C ILE A 53 6.56 -4.71 12.40
N LYS A 54 7.67 -4.11 11.97
CA LYS A 54 7.85 -2.65 11.93
C LYS A 54 7.03 -1.97 10.83
N ILE A 55 6.95 -2.55 9.63
CA ILE A 55 6.33 -1.89 8.46
C ILE A 55 4.81 -2.10 8.42
N THR A 56 4.31 -3.25 8.86
CA THR A 56 2.87 -3.60 8.81
C THR A 56 1.96 -2.51 9.39
N PRO A 57 2.16 -2.01 10.63
CA PRO A 57 1.28 -0.97 11.18
C PRO A 57 1.36 0.35 10.41
N LYS A 58 2.52 0.66 9.81
CA LYS A 58 2.67 1.86 8.97
C LYS A 58 1.93 1.72 7.64
N ILE A 59 1.99 0.54 7.03
CA ILE A 59 1.23 0.23 5.81
C ILE A 59 -0.27 0.31 6.10
N GLU A 60 -0.74 -0.27 7.20
CA GLU A 60 -2.14 -0.19 7.61
C GLU A 60 -2.60 1.26 7.78
N ALA A 61 -1.81 2.09 8.46
CA ALA A 61 -2.11 3.52 8.62
C ALA A 61 -2.12 4.27 7.28
N ALA A 62 -1.18 3.95 6.38
CA ALA A 62 -1.14 4.55 5.04
C ALA A 62 -2.38 4.19 4.20
N LEU A 63 -2.86 2.94 4.28
CA LEU A 63 -4.10 2.51 3.62
C LEU A 63 -5.30 3.31 4.12
N LYS A 64 -5.46 3.45 5.44
CA LYS A 64 -6.53 4.25 6.05
C LYS A 64 -6.48 5.71 5.58
N LYS A 65 -5.29 6.32 5.59
CA LYS A 65 -5.10 7.70 5.15
C LYS A 65 -5.39 7.89 3.66
N LEU A 66 -4.98 6.96 2.80
CA LEU A 66 -5.29 6.99 1.36
C LEU A 66 -6.80 6.85 1.11
N GLN A 67 -7.51 6.10 1.94
CA GLN A 67 -8.96 6.00 1.90
C GLN A 67 -9.63 7.31 2.37
N GLU A 68 -9.15 7.91 3.46
CA GLU A 68 -9.60 9.24 3.93
C GLU A 68 -9.37 10.34 2.88
N TYR A 69 -8.27 10.23 2.12
CA TYR A 69 -7.96 11.13 0.99
C TYR A 69 -8.70 10.78 -0.30
N TRP A 70 -9.63 9.83 -0.24
CA TRP A 70 -10.43 9.38 -1.38
C TRP A 70 -9.59 8.90 -2.56
N MET A 71 -8.39 8.38 -2.32
CA MET A 71 -7.50 7.84 -3.37
C MET A 71 -7.76 6.36 -3.62
N ILE A 72 -8.11 5.60 -2.58
CA ILE A 72 -8.45 4.18 -2.69
C ILE A 72 -9.80 3.90 -2.06
N GLN A 73 -10.42 2.82 -2.52
CA GLN A 73 -11.53 2.16 -1.85
C GLN A 73 -11.03 0.82 -1.33
N VAL A 74 -11.32 0.55 -0.06
CA VAL A 74 -11.03 -0.72 0.60
C VAL A 74 -12.36 -1.37 0.94
N SER A 75 -12.50 -2.64 0.60
CA SER A 75 -13.65 -3.49 0.92
C SER A 75 -13.16 -4.84 1.44
N GLY A 76 -14.06 -5.70 1.93
CA GLY A 76 -13.71 -7.06 2.38
C GLY A 76 -13.10 -7.98 1.31
N TYR A 77 -13.12 -7.57 0.03
CA TYR A 77 -12.71 -8.42 -1.10
C TYR A 77 -11.67 -7.76 -2.02
N GLU A 78 -11.54 -6.43 -1.98
CA GLU A 78 -10.63 -5.71 -2.86
C GLU A 78 -10.16 -4.37 -2.29
N VAL A 79 -8.97 -3.97 -2.73
CA VAL A 79 -8.47 -2.60 -2.70
C VAL A 79 -8.34 -2.11 -4.14
N LYS A 80 -8.91 -0.96 -4.47
CA LYS A 80 -8.80 -0.36 -5.81
C LYS A 80 -8.64 1.14 -5.75
N PHE A 81 -8.10 1.73 -6.80
CA PHE A 81 -8.12 3.18 -6.95
C PHE A 81 -9.53 3.72 -7.16
N THR A 82 -9.79 4.91 -6.63
CA THR A 82 -10.86 5.78 -7.14
C THR A 82 -10.41 6.44 -8.45
N SER A 83 -11.32 7.15 -9.13
CA SER A 83 -10.94 7.99 -10.29
C SER A 83 -9.86 9.01 -9.93
N TYR A 84 -9.90 9.59 -8.72
CA TYR A 84 -8.90 10.54 -8.25
C TYR A 84 -7.55 9.85 -7.98
N GLY A 85 -7.56 8.74 -7.23
CA GLY A 85 -6.33 7.98 -6.97
C GLY A 85 -5.66 7.47 -8.23
N GLN A 86 -6.45 7.07 -9.24
CA GLN A 86 -5.92 6.62 -10.53
C GLN A 86 -5.20 7.73 -11.30
N GLN A 87 -5.63 8.99 -11.17
CA GLN A 87 -4.94 10.14 -11.75
C GLN A 87 -3.62 10.39 -11.03
N VAL A 88 -3.63 10.41 -9.70
CA VAL A 88 -2.43 10.60 -8.87
C VAL A 88 -1.41 9.48 -9.12
N ALA A 89 -1.87 8.23 -9.25
CA ALA A 89 -1.01 7.08 -9.48
C ALA A 89 -0.22 7.16 -10.80
N LYS A 90 -0.75 7.85 -11.82
CA LYS A 90 -0.06 8.05 -13.11
C LYS A 90 1.16 8.97 -12.98
N GLU A 91 1.22 9.81 -11.94
CA GLU A 91 2.37 10.68 -11.68
C GLU A 91 3.58 9.89 -11.13
N LEU A 92 3.37 8.68 -10.59
CA LEU A 92 4.41 7.86 -9.98
C LEU A 92 4.99 6.88 -11.00
N ASP A 93 6.16 7.20 -11.53
CA ASP A 93 6.86 6.31 -12.45
C ASP A 93 7.41 5.05 -11.75
N LYS A 94 7.64 4.00 -12.54
CA LYS A 94 8.10 2.69 -12.04
C LYS A 94 9.47 2.75 -11.36
N GLN A 95 10.40 3.60 -11.82
CA GLN A 95 11.74 3.68 -11.22
C GLN A 95 11.69 4.32 -9.83
N THR A 96 10.93 5.40 -9.69
CA THR A 96 10.69 6.04 -8.39
C THR A 96 10.02 5.06 -7.42
N TYR A 97 9.00 4.34 -7.89
CA TYR A 97 8.37 3.28 -7.10
C TYR A 97 9.37 2.22 -6.60
N LEU A 98 10.23 1.67 -7.48
CA LEU A 98 11.19 0.63 -7.10
C LEU A 98 12.19 1.12 -6.04
N LYS A 99 12.64 2.38 -6.12
CA LYS A 99 13.50 2.98 -5.09
C LYS A 99 12.78 3.09 -3.74
N ILE A 100 11.51 3.50 -3.76
CA ILE A 100 10.68 3.58 -2.55
C ILE A 100 10.47 2.17 -1.97
N LYS A 101 10.12 1.17 -2.79
CA LYS A 101 9.93 -0.22 -2.35
C LYS A 101 11.18 -0.75 -1.66
N GLN A 102 12.37 -0.49 -2.20
CA GLN A 102 13.64 -0.90 -1.58
C GLN A 102 13.87 -0.25 -0.20
N GLN A 103 13.47 1.00 0.00
CA GLN A 103 13.60 1.68 1.30
C GLN A 103 12.63 1.06 2.31
N VAL A 104 11.36 0.91 1.92
CA VAL A 104 10.32 0.33 2.79
C VAL A 104 10.64 -1.12 3.15
N SER A 105 11.11 -1.94 2.21
CA SER A 105 11.50 -3.34 2.46
C SER A 105 12.66 -3.50 3.45
N GLN A 106 13.44 -2.43 3.68
CA GLN A 106 14.52 -2.37 4.67
C GLN A 106 14.06 -1.73 5.99
N GLY A 107 12.78 -1.37 6.12
CA GLY A 107 12.23 -0.66 7.27
C GLY A 107 12.72 0.79 7.40
N LYS A 108 13.19 1.40 6.31
CA LYS A 108 13.51 2.84 6.22
C LYS A 108 12.22 3.58 5.86
N LEU A 109 11.60 4.19 6.87
CA LEU A 109 10.23 4.69 6.85
C LEU A 109 10.16 6.13 7.37
#